data_AF-A0A208ZVV5-F1
#
_entry.id   AF-A0A208ZVV5-F1
#
_cell.length_a   1.000
_cell.length_b   1.000
_cell.length_c   1.000
_cell.angle_alpha   90.00
_cell.angle_beta   90.00
_cell.angle_gamma   90.00
#
_symmetry.space_group_name_H-M   'P 1'
#
loop_
_entity.id
_entity.type
_entity.pdbx_description
1 polymer ?
#
loop_
_entity_poly.entity_id
_entity_poly.type
_entity_poly.pdbx_seq_one_letter_code
_entity_poly.pdbx_strand_id
1 'polypeptide(L)'
;MYIKNLLVKGAIHHHNSNPVVSKLNVSRFDPYGYNKECSVYEVRFNDEERNTSLLLEFVNLYDTCYMRDAIYSGDHWNADGLLMSISISFYMTSYEKYIIVGSYLFESISNTFKYNSNYPELTLVESEYKGGKAFYIYYSPEKIRVSHRDDIFSVSTDNTILDSAIENDIELKHMCKVGICMKCRKKILSGACMAAYSSDESNMVKVQHVLTCNYKALTSLVIG
;
A
#
# COMPACT_ATOMS: atom_id res chain seq x y z
N MET A 1 -0.58 23.53 -0.80
CA MET A 1 -0.89 22.17 -0.31
C MET A 1 -0.33 21.19 -1.33
N TYR A 2 0.69 20.41 -0.98
CA TYR A 2 1.26 19.44 -1.92
C TYR A 2 0.29 18.26 -2.05
N ILE A 3 -0.36 18.15 -3.20
CA ILE A 3 -1.08 16.93 -3.57
C ILE A 3 0.00 15.86 -3.75
N LYS A 4 0.11 14.94 -2.78
CA LYS A 4 0.95 13.76 -2.93
C LYS A 4 0.20 12.84 -3.90
N ASN A 5 0.66 12.81 -5.15
CA ASN A 5 0.25 11.83 -6.14
C ASN A 5 1.33 10.77 -6.22
N LEU A 6 0.92 9.52 -6.20
CA LEU A 6 1.81 8.38 -6.18
C LEU A 6 1.37 7.37 -7.23
N LEU A 7 2.32 6.95 -8.05
CA LEU A 7 2.09 5.91 -9.03
C LEU A 7 2.54 4.57 -8.47
N VAL A 8 1.58 3.69 -8.22
CA VAL A 8 1.80 2.39 -7.57
C VAL A 8 1.62 1.28 -8.58
N LYS A 9 2.48 0.27 -8.54
CA LYS A 9 2.19 -1.06 -9.10
C LYS A 9 1.74 -1.96 -7.96
N GLY A 10 0.49 -2.37 -7.97
CA GLY A 10 -0.13 -3.16 -6.90
C GLY A 10 -0.80 -4.42 -7.46
N ALA A 11 -0.59 -5.55 -6.79
CA ALA A 11 -1.32 -6.78 -7.09
C ALA A 11 -2.69 -6.75 -6.41
N ILE A 12 -3.74 -6.60 -7.20
CA ILE A 12 -5.13 -6.59 -6.74
C ILE A 12 -5.80 -7.88 -7.18
N HIS A 13 -6.57 -8.50 -6.29
CA HIS A 13 -7.51 -9.53 -6.71
C HIS A 13 -8.89 -8.91 -6.88
N HIS A 14 -9.42 -9.02 -8.09
CA HIS A 14 -10.84 -8.88 -8.34
C HIS A 14 -11.46 -10.28 -8.23
N HIS A 15 -12.62 -10.40 -7.57
CA HIS A 15 -13.34 -11.64 -7.24
C HIS A 15 -13.01 -12.89 -8.11
N ASN A 16 -12.63 -14.01 -7.48
CA ASN A 16 -12.39 -15.33 -8.11
C ASN A 16 -11.38 -15.40 -9.28
N SER A 17 -10.51 -14.41 -9.45
CA SER A 17 -9.47 -14.42 -10.48
C SER A 17 -8.05 -14.45 -9.89
N ASN A 18 -7.08 -14.89 -10.70
CA ASN A 18 -5.65 -14.78 -10.35
C ASN A 18 -5.30 -13.31 -10.07
N PRO A 19 -4.40 -13.01 -9.12
CA PRO A 19 -3.98 -11.63 -8.83
C PRO A 19 -3.55 -10.93 -10.11
N VAL A 20 -4.14 -9.76 -10.36
CA VAL A 20 -3.75 -8.91 -11.48
C VAL A 20 -3.00 -7.71 -10.94
N VAL A 21 -1.82 -7.49 -11.49
CA VAL A 21 -1.02 -6.31 -11.17
C VAL A 21 -1.55 -5.16 -12.01
N SER A 22 -2.01 -4.12 -11.33
CA SER A 22 -2.49 -2.88 -11.94
C SER A 22 -1.58 -1.71 -11.62
N LYS A 23 -1.64 -0.69 -12.47
CA LYS A 23 -1.02 0.61 -12.23
C LYS A 23 -2.07 1.52 -11.61
N LEU A 24 -1.86 1.90 -10.36
CA LEU A 24 -2.79 2.70 -9.57
C LEU A 24 -2.27 4.12 -9.43
N ASN A 25 -3.13 5.09 -9.71
CA ASN A 25 -2.91 6.46 -9.32
C ASN A 25 -3.48 6.66 -7.90
N VAL A 26 -2.59 6.81 -6.93
CA VAL A 26 -2.94 7.02 -5.53
C VAL A 26 -2.77 8.49 -5.19
N SER A 27 -3.84 9.14 -4.76
CA SER A 27 -3.84 10.58 -4.49
C SER A 27 -4.53 10.89 -3.17
N ARG A 28 -4.09 11.95 -2.51
CA ARG A 28 -4.82 12.55 -1.38
C ARG A 28 -5.63 13.73 -1.88
N PHE A 29 -6.92 13.73 -1.61
CA PHE A 29 -7.85 14.80 -1.93
C PHE A 29 -8.42 15.41 -0.64
N ASP A 30 -8.36 16.74 -0.51
CA ASP A 30 -8.94 17.48 0.62
C ASP A 30 -10.09 18.35 0.07
N PRO A 31 -11.35 17.91 0.19
CA PRO A 31 -12.49 18.58 -0.43
C PRO A 31 -12.74 20.00 0.10
N TYR A 32 -12.34 20.28 1.34
CA TYR A 32 -12.75 21.49 2.04
C TYR A 32 -11.59 22.43 2.39
N GLY A 33 -10.33 21.98 2.17
CA GLY A 33 -9.15 22.82 2.35
C GLY A 33 -8.95 23.27 3.79
N TYR A 34 -9.35 22.45 4.76
CA TYR A 34 -9.25 22.81 6.16
C TYR A 34 -7.78 22.90 6.63
N ASN A 35 -7.55 23.43 7.84
CA ASN A 35 -6.21 23.46 8.43
C ASN A 35 -5.70 22.03 8.69
N LYS A 36 -4.38 21.84 8.82
CA LYS A 36 -3.77 20.52 9.04
C LYS A 36 -4.30 19.81 10.29
N GLU A 37 -4.82 20.55 11.26
CA GLU A 37 -5.27 20.03 12.55
C GLU A 37 -6.68 19.43 12.45
N CYS A 38 -7.59 19.99 11.66
CA CYS A 38 -8.96 19.49 11.55
C CYS A 38 -9.35 19.40 10.10
N SER A 39 -9.33 18.21 9.50
CA SER A 39 -9.59 18.06 8.06
C SER A 39 -10.36 16.79 7.75
N VAL A 40 -11.34 16.87 6.85
CA VAL A 40 -11.91 15.71 6.16
C VAL A 40 -11.13 15.55 4.86
N TYR A 41 -10.59 14.37 4.60
CA TYR A 41 -9.85 14.10 3.37
C TYR A 41 -10.00 12.65 2.95
N GLU A 42 -9.62 12.38 1.71
CA GLU A 42 -9.77 11.08 1.07
C GLU A 42 -8.42 10.64 0.53
N VAL A 43 -8.13 9.33 0.65
CA VAL A 43 -7.07 8.70 -0.13
C VAL A 43 -7.74 7.86 -1.20
N ARG A 44 -7.54 8.26 -2.47
CA ARG A 44 -8.17 7.66 -3.64
C ARG A 44 -7.16 6.79 -4.38
N PHE A 45 -7.57 5.57 -4.68
CA PHE A 45 -6.82 4.60 -5.47
C PHE A 45 -7.58 4.38 -6.78
N ASN A 46 -7.05 4.89 -7.88
CA ASN A 46 -7.70 4.82 -9.19
C ASN A 46 -6.96 3.84 -10.10
N ASP A 47 -7.68 2.83 -10.60
CA ASP A 47 -7.26 1.98 -11.70
C ASP A 47 -7.97 2.44 -12.98
N GLU A 48 -7.28 3.29 -13.75
CA GLU A 48 -7.84 3.88 -14.98
C GLU A 48 -8.06 2.82 -16.07
N GLU A 49 -7.22 1.79 -16.15
CA GLU A 49 -7.34 0.73 -17.17
C GLU A 49 -8.60 -0.11 -16.95
N ARG A 50 -8.96 -0.35 -15.69
CA ARG A 50 -10.15 -1.13 -15.31
C ARG A 50 -11.37 -0.27 -15.01
N ASN A 51 -11.23 1.05 -14.99
CA ASN A 51 -12.26 1.99 -14.55
C ASN A 51 -12.83 1.61 -13.16
N THR A 52 -11.94 1.24 -12.23
CA THR A 52 -12.31 0.95 -10.84
C THR A 52 -11.59 1.88 -9.88
N SER A 53 -12.20 2.14 -8.72
CA SER A 53 -11.55 2.92 -7.68
C SER A 53 -11.90 2.42 -6.29
N LEU A 54 -10.99 2.66 -5.36
CA LEU A 54 -11.22 2.56 -3.93
C LEU A 54 -10.93 3.93 -3.30
N LEU A 55 -11.83 4.38 -2.44
CA LEU A 55 -11.71 5.60 -1.68
C LEU A 55 -11.74 5.27 -0.20
N LEU A 56 -10.70 5.67 0.52
CA LEU A 56 -10.64 5.62 1.98
C LEU A 56 -10.93 7.04 2.50
N GLU A 57 -12.05 7.20 3.22
CA GLU A 57 -12.43 8.47 3.81
C GLU A 57 -11.83 8.60 5.22
N PHE A 58 -11.21 9.74 5.49
CA PHE A 58 -10.60 10.04 6.78
C PHE A 58 -11.09 11.37 7.34
N VAL A 59 -11.08 11.44 8.66
CA VAL A 59 -11.17 12.70 9.40
C VAL A 59 -9.96 12.81 10.31
N ASN A 60 -9.23 13.91 10.22
CA ASN A 60 -8.25 14.28 11.22
C ASN A 60 -8.88 15.24 12.22
N LEU A 61 -8.63 14.99 13.51
CA LEU A 61 -8.84 15.94 14.60
C LEU A 61 -7.56 15.96 15.46
N TYR A 62 -6.77 17.02 15.29
CA TYR A 62 -5.43 17.24 15.82
C TYR A 62 -4.45 16.14 15.42
N ASP A 63 -4.05 15.31 16.38
CA ASP A 63 -3.12 14.19 16.17
C ASP A 63 -3.87 12.85 15.98
N THR A 64 -5.20 12.89 15.90
CA THR A 64 -6.04 11.69 15.80
C THR A 64 -6.69 11.58 14.44
N CYS A 65 -6.29 10.56 13.68
CA CYS A 65 -6.89 10.23 12.40
C CYS A 65 -7.93 9.10 12.54
N TYR A 66 -9.14 9.37 12.08
CA TYR A 66 -10.24 8.42 12.01
C TYR A 66 -10.39 7.94 10.57
N MET A 67 -10.43 6.63 10.36
CA MET A 67 -10.89 6.05 9.11
C MET A 67 -12.40 5.86 9.20
N ARG A 68 -13.13 6.58 8.34
CA ARG A 68 -14.60 6.62 8.37
C ARG A 68 -15.22 5.65 7.40
N ASP A 69 -14.67 5.50 6.21
CA ASP A 69 -15.29 4.65 5.20
C ASP A 69 -14.28 4.06 4.21
N ALA A 70 -14.68 2.98 3.54
CA ALA A 70 -14.00 2.38 2.41
C ALA A 70 -15.03 2.16 1.28
N ILE A 71 -15.00 3.05 0.30
CA ILE A 71 -16.00 3.13 -0.77
C ILE A 71 -15.39 2.63 -2.07
N TYR A 72 -16.06 1.68 -2.71
CA TYR A 72 -15.63 1.11 -4.00
C TYR A 72 -16.49 1.65 -5.15
N SER A 73 -15.86 1.89 -6.30
CA SER A 73 -16.56 2.06 -7.57
C SER A 73 -16.16 0.95 -8.54
N GLY A 74 -17.14 0.20 -9.05
CA GLY A 74 -16.90 -0.97 -9.90
C GLY A 74 -16.79 -2.25 -9.09
N ASP A 75 -15.88 -3.14 -9.49
CA ASP A 75 -15.66 -4.41 -8.79
C ASP A 75 -15.05 -4.20 -7.41
N HIS A 76 -15.58 -4.92 -6.41
CA HIS A 76 -15.02 -4.89 -5.06
C HIS A 76 -13.61 -5.47 -5.04
N TRP A 77 -12.70 -4.76 -4.38
CA TRP A 77 -11.36 -5.29 -4.14
C TRP A 77 -11.45 -6.30 -3.00
N ASN A 78 -10.66 -7.36 -3.06
CA ASN A 78 -10.63 -8.36 -2.00
C ASN A 78 -9.95 -7.81 -0.72
N ALA A 79 -9.94 -8.65 0.33
CA ALA A 79 -9.28 -8.31 1.60
C ALA A 79 -7.81 -7.90 1.43
N ASP A 80 -7.03 -8.59 0.58
CA ASP A 80 -5.63 -8.21 0.31
C ASP A 80 -5.53 -6.82 -0.32
N GLY A 81 -6.38 -6.50 -1.29
CA GLY A 81 -6.43 -5.20 -1.94
C GLY A 81 -6.77 -4.08 -0.97
N LEU A 82 -7.71 -4.32 -0.04
CA LEU A 82 -8.03 -3.37 1.02
C LEU A 82 -6.88 -3.21 2.02
N LEU A 83 -6.25 -4.29 2.48
CA LEU A 83 -5.09 -4.24 3.38
C LEU A 83 -3.91 -3.51 2.75
N MET A 84 -3.61 -3.80 1.49
CA MET A 84 -2.61 -3.08 0.70
C MET A 84 -2.90 -1.58 0.67
N SER A 85 -4.15 -1.22 0.43
CA SER A 85 -4.58 0.19 0.34
C SER A 85 -4.52 0.89 1.69
N ILE A 86 -4.90 0.22 2.77
CA ILE A 86 -4.74 0.73 4.15
C ILE A 86 -3.26 0.97 4.44
N SER A 87 -2.37 0.02 4.11
CA SER A 87 -0.92 0.15 4.30
C SER A 87 -0.35 1.34 3.51
N ILE A 88 -0.68 1.47 2.22
CA ILE A 88 -0.27 2.62 1.39
C ILE A 88 -0.82 3.93 1.96
N SER A 89 -2.04 3.94 2.50
CA SER A 89 -2.63 5.17 3.03
C SER A 89 -1.80 5.75 4.18
N PHE A 90 -1.17 4.91 5.03
CA PHE A 90 -0.26 5.38 6.07
C PHE A 90 0.96 6.10 5.49
N TYR A 91 1.53 5.58 4.40
CA TYR A 91 2.59 6.28 3.66
C TYR A 91 2.11 7.63 3.08
N MET A 92 0.85 7.71 2.67
CA MET A 92 0.26 8.93 2.11
C MET A 92 -0.07 9.99 3.17
N THR A 93 -0.46 9.57 4.37
CA THR A 93 -0.96 10.46 5.43
C THR A 93 0.08 10.76 6.50
N SER A 94 1.11 9.92 6.64
CA SER A 94 2.16 9.99 7.67
C SER A 94 1.66 9.78 9.10
N TYR A 95 0.46 9.20 9.29
CA TYR A 95 0.05 8.70 10.59
C TYR A 95 0.70 7.34 10.88
N GLU A 96 0.74 6.98 12.16
CA GLU A 96 1.14 5.65 12.62
C GLU A 96 -0.07 4.81 13.07
N LYS A 97 -1.25 5.45 13.15
CA LYS A 97 -2.48 4.82 13.66
C LYS A 97 -3.74 5.46 13.09
N TYR A 98 -4.72 4.62 12.77
CA TYR A 98 -6.10 5.03 12.51
C TYR A 98 -7.07 4.48 13.53
N ILE A 99 -8.13 5.23 13.82
CA ILE A 99 -9.23 4.82 14.69
C ILE A 99 -10.49 4.62 13.86
N ILE A 100 -11.23 3.54 14.10
CA ILE A 100 -12.53 3.26 13.51
C ILE A 100 -13.54 3.20 14.64
N VAL A 101 -14.50 4.13 14.63
CA VAL A 101 -15.59 4.22 15.61
C VAL A 101 -16.96 3.93 14.99
N GLY A 102 -17.05 3.90 13.66
CA GLY A 102 -18.29 3.58 12.94
C GLY A 102 -18.59 2.09 12.99
N SER A 103 -19.64 1.70 13.72
CA SER A 103 -20.00 0.29 13.93
C SER A 103 -20.30 -0.47 12.65
N TYR A 104 -20.75 0.21 11.59
CA TYR A 104 -21.00 -0.38 10.28
C TYR A 104 -19.73 -0.93 9.60
N LEU A 105 -18.54 -0.43 9.94
CA LEU A 105 -17.27 -0.94 9.42
C LEU A 105 -16.70 -2.11 10.24
N PHE A 106 -17.20 -2.36 11.45
CA PHE A 106 -16.55 -3.28 12.40
C PHE A 106 -16.47 -4.70 11.85
N GLU A 107 -17.55 -5.20 11.24
CA GLU A 107 -17.57 -6.54 10.67
C GLU A 107 -16.66 -6.65 9.44
N SER A 108 -16.71 -5.68 8.51
CA SER A 108 -15.91 -5.73 7.28
C SER A 108 -14.41 -5.63 7.59
N ILE A 109 -14.01 -4.76 8.52
CA ILE A 109 -12.63 -4.60 8.97
C ILE A 109 -12.16 -5.86 9.70
N SER A 110 -12.95 -6.38 10.65
CA SER A 110 -12.59 -7.61 11.36
C SER A 110 -12.40 -8.79 10.40
N ASN A 111 -13.29 -8.93 9.41
CA ASN A 111 -13.18 -9.99 8.40
C ASN A 111 -11.98 -9.79 7.48
N THR A 112 -11.68 -8.56 7.09
CA THR A 112 -10.50 -8.21 6.27
C THR A 112 -9.20 -8.59 6.97
N PHE A 113 -9.07 -8.21 8.25
CA PHE A 113 -7.85 -8.44 9.03
C PHE A 113 -7.61 -9.91 9.41
N LYS A 114 -8.57 -10.82 9.21
CA LYS A 114 -8.32 -12.28 9.30
C LYS A 114 -7.31 -12.76 8.24
N TYR A 115 -7.12 -12.00 7.16
CA TYR A 115 -6.21 -12.32 6.06
C TYR A 115 -4.93 -11.48 6.08
N ASN A 116 -4.60 -10.83 7.21
CA ASN A 116 -3.47 -9.89 7.29
C ASN A 116 -2.08 -10.54 7.38
N SER A 117 -1.95 -11.86 7.25
CA SER A 117 -0.65 -12.55 7.34
C SER A 117 0.36 -12.05 6.30
N ASN A 118 -0.12 -11.56 5.16
CA ASN A 118 0.72 -10.99 4.11
C ASN A 118 1.11 -9.52 4.35
N TYR A 119 0.54 -8.87 5.37
CA TYR A 119 0.75 -7.46 5.71
C TYR A 119 1.11 -7.31 7.20
N PRO A 120 2.24 -7.89 7.65
CA PRO A 120 2.68 -7.81 9.05
C PRO A 120 2.92 -6.38 9.56
N GLU A 121 3.04 -5.41 8.65
CA GLU A 121 3.09 -3.99 8.98
C GLU A 121 1.76 -3.42 9.50
N LEU A 122 0.65 -4.15 9.39
CA LEU A 122 -0.66 -3.74 9.88
C LEU A 122 -1.14 -4.61 11.04
N THR A 123 -1.53 -3.96 12.14
CA THR A 123 -2.12 -4.65 13.31
C THR A 123 -3.47 -4.03 13.66
N LEU A 124 -4.51 -4.86 13.80
CA LEU A 124 -5.83 -4.45 14.27
C LEU A 124 -5.99 -4.79 15.76
N VAL A 125 -6.41 -3.82 16.55
CA VAL A 125 -6.71 -3.99 17.97
C VAL A 125 -8.13 -3.51 18.24
N GLU A 126 -8.96 -4.41 18.79
CA GLU A 126 -10.25 -4.02 19.38
C GLU A 126 -10.01 -3.36 20.74
N SER A 127 -10.61 -2.21 20.98
CA SER A 127 -10.49 -1.47 22.23
C SER A 127 -11.71 -0.53 22.40
N GLU A 128 -11.63 0.38 23.36
CA GLU A 128 -12.64 1.40 23.59
C GLU A 128 -12.13 2.79 23.21
N TYR A 129 -13.05 3.65 22.81
CA TYR A 129 -12.81 5.07 22.59
C TYR A 129 -14.01 5.86 23.09
N LYS A 130 -13.77 6.77 24.06
CA LYS A 130 -14.81 7.59 24.71
C LYS A 130 -16.03 6.78 25.19
N GLY A 131 -15.79 5.57 25.73
CA GLY A 131 -16.83 4.70 26.29
C GLY A 131 -17.62 3.86 25.27
N GLY A 132 -17.22 3.87 23.99
CA GLY A 132 -17.77 2.98 22.96
C GLY A 132 -16.72 2.06 22.37
N LYS A 133 -17.14 0.93 21.81
CA LYS A 133 -16.27 0.03 21.05
C LYS A 133 -15.60 0.78 19.89
N ALA A 134 -14.32 0.52 19.68
CA ALA A 134 -13.54 1.06 18.58
C ALA A 134 -12.50 0.03 18.11
N PHE A 135 -12.04 0.21 16.88
CA PHE A 135 -10.87 -0.49 16.36
C PHE A 135 -9.72 0.49 16.14
N TYR A 136 -8.52 0.04 16.45
CA TYR A 136 -7.28 0.75 16.18
C TYR A 136 -6.48 -0.05 15.16
N ILE A 137 -6.14 0.58 14.05
CA ILE A 137 -5.20 0.02 13.07
C ILE A 137 -3.86 0.70 13.31
N TYR A 138 -2.85 -0.07 13.69
CA TYR A 138 -1.47 0.38 13.86
C TYR A 138 -0.64 0.03 12.63
N TYR A 139 0.29 0.92 12.29
CA TYR A 139 1.23 0.76 11.19
C TYR A 139 2.68 0.75 11.67
N SER A 140 3.41 -0.27 11.23
CA SER A 140 4.82 -0.51 11.56
C SER A 140 5.61 -0.67 10.25
N PRO A 141 6.08 0.41 9.59
CA PRO A 141 6.78 0.33 8.31
C PRO A 141 8.04 -0.56 8.37
N GLU A 142 8.68 -0.65 9.53
CA GLU A 142 9.85 -1.50 9.78
C GLU A 142 9.56 -3.00 9.70
N LYS A 143 8.28 -3.39 9.74
CA LYS A 143 7.83 -4.78 9.56
C LYS A 143 7.55 -5.14 8.10
N ILE A 144 7.66 -4.20 7.16
CA ILE A 144 7.53 -4.52 5.74
C ILE A 144 8.62 -5.53 5.35
N ARG A 145 8.21 -6.59 4.64
CA ARG A 145 9.09 -7.65 4.14
C ARG A 145 8.90 -7.87 2.64
N VAL A 146 9.97 -8.28 1.96
CA VAL A 146 9.91 -8.78 0.59
C VAL A 146 10.23 -10.26 0.59
N SER A 147 9.36 -11.05 -0.06
CA SER A 147 9.57 -12.48 -0.25
C SER A 147 9.96 -12.77 -1.70
N HIS A 148 11.02 -13.56 -1.90
CA HIS A 148 11.46 -14.07 -3.19
C HIS A 148 11.88 -15.53 -3.08
N ARG A 149 11.12 -16.44 -3.71
CA ARG A 149 11.30 -17.90 -3.53
C ARG A 149 11.20 -18.24 -2.04
N ASP A 150 12.25 -18.86 -1.48
CA ASP A 150 12.33 -19.25 -0.07
C ASP A 150 12.95 -18.14 0.81
N ASP A 151 13.43 -17.05 0.20
CA ASP A 151 14.04 -15.93 0.91
C ASP A 151 13.00 -14.90 1.33
N ILE A 152 13.13 -14.39 2.55
CA ILE A 152 12.35 -13.27 3.09
C ILE A 152 13.34 -12.29 3.70
N PHE A 153 13.28 -11.02 3.27
CA PHE A 153 14.17 -9.99 3.77
C PHE A 153 13.44 -8.72 4.17
N SER A 154 14.05 -8.00 5.11
CA SER A 154 13.57 -6.71 5.60
C SER A 154 13.87 -5.62 4.59
N VAL A 155 12.98 -4.65 4.45
CA VAL A 155 13.22 -3.48 3.61
C VAL A 155 13.22 -2.21 4.44
N SER A 156 14.12 -1.30 4.09
CA SER A 156 14.05 0.10 4.52
C SER A 156 13.22 0.90 3.52
N THR A 157 12.40 1.83 3.99
CA THR A 157 11.62 2.74 3.13
C THR A 157 12.50 3.64 2.24
N ASP A 158 13.77 3.79 2.61
CA ASP A 158 14.73 4.61 1.86
C ASP A 158 15.45 3.83 0.77
N ASN A 159 15.45 2.50 0.85
CA ASN A 159 16.21 1.62 -0.03
C ASN A 159 15.36 1.07 -1.17
N THR A 160 16.01 0.76 -2.29
CA THR A 160 15.37 -0.05 -3.33
C THR A 160 15.23 -1.49 -2.85
N ILE A 161 14.39 -2.28 -3.52
CA ILE A 161 14.23 -3.71 -3.24
C ILE A 161 15.58 -4.42 -3.42
N LEU A 162 16.39 -4.03 -4.42
CA LEU A 162 17.71 -4.62 -4.63
C LEU A 162 18.69 -4.27 -3.51
N ASP A 163 18.73 -3.01 -3.08
CA ASP A 163 19.66 -2.59 -2.01
C ASP A 163 19.32 -3.31 -0.71
N SER A 164 18.04 -3.40 -0.38
CA SER A 164 17.56 -4.15 0.79
C SER A 164 17.92 -5.64 0.71
N ALA A 165 17.83 -6.25 -0.47
CA ALA A 165 18.25 -7.64 -0.66
C ALA A 165 19.75 -7.82 -0.41
N ILE A 166 20.58 -6.93 -0.96
CA ILE A 166 22.05 -6.96 -0.78
C ILE A 166 22.42 -6.78 0.70
N GLU A 167 21.76 -5.88 1.42
CA GLU A 167 21.99 -5.66 2.85
C GLU A 167 21.60 -6.84 3.74
N ASN A 168 20.70 -7.71 3.26
CA ASN A 168 20.28 -8.94 3.95
C ASN A 168 20.99 -10.18 3.38
N ASP A 169 22.08 -10.02 2.62
CA ASP A 169 22.84 -11.11 1.98
C ASP A 169 22.01 -11.99 1.02
N ILE A 170 20.94 -11.44 0.43
CA ILE A 170 20.06 -12.12 -0.53
C ILE A 170 20.46 -11.80 -1.97
N GLU A 171 20.76 -12.84 -2.74
CA GLU A 171 21.18 -12.70 -4.13
C GLU A 171 19.97 -12.55 -5.08
N LEU A 172 19.71 -11.31 -5.50
CA LEU A 172 18.84 -11.03 -6.65
C LEU A 172 19.68 -10.80 -7.90
N LYS A 173 19.33 -11.47 -9.00
CA LYS A 173 19.97 -11.24 -10.32
C LYS A 173 20.00 -9.75 -10.65
N HIS A 174 21.18 -9.19 -10.91
CA HIS A 174 21.33 -7.78 -11.27
C HIS A 174 22.60 -7.55 -12.11
N MET A 175 22.77 -6.35 -12.65
CA MET A 175 23.99 -5.96 -13.37
C MET A 175 24.28 -4.47 -13.24
N CYS A 176 23.43 -3.60 -13.81
CA CYS A 176 23.73 -2.17 -13.87
C CYS A 176 23.37 -1.36 -12.62
N LYS A 177 22.44 -1.86 -11.78
CA LYS A 177 21.87 -1.17 -10.60
C LYS A 177 21.22 0.21 -10.84
N VAL A 178 21.15 0.69 -12.08
CA VAL A 178 20.57 1.99 -12.46
C VAL A 178 19.29 1.90 -13.32
N GLY A 179 18.60 0.77 -13.35
CA GLY A 179 17.27 0.66 -13.97
C GLY A 179 17.20 0.51 -15.50
N ILE A 180 18.32 0.32 -16.21
CA ILE A 180 18.33 0.28 -17.70
C ILE A 180 18.51 -1.12 -18.31
N CYS A 181 19.33 -2.00 -17.70
CA CYS A 181 19.71 -3.27 -18.34
C CYS A 181 18.67 -4.39 -18.26
N MET A 182 17.58 -4.18 -17.51
CA MET A 182 16.48 -5.15 -17.28
C MET A 182 16.87 -6.49 -16.62
N LYS A 183 18.14 -6.68 -16.21
CA LYS A 183 18.62 -7.95 -15.61
C LYS A 183 18.01 -8.24 -14.24
N CYS A 184 17.62 -7.21 -13.50
CA CYS A 184 16.96 -7.27 -12.19
C CYS A 184 15.43 -7.28 -12.26
N ARG A 185 14.87 -7.65 -13.42
CA ARG A 185 13.44 -7.73 -13.61
C ARG A 185 12.83 -8.88 -12.80
N LYS A 186 11.78 -8.59 -12.05
CA LYS A 186 10.96 -9.56 -11.31
C LYS A 186 9.48 -9.32 -11.55
N LYS A 187 8.66 -10.36 -11.50
CA LYS A 187 7.20 -10.23 -11.54
C LYS A 187 6.69 -9.93 -10.13
N ILE A 188 5.71 -9.03 -10.00
CA ILE A 188 4.96 -8.85 -8.74
C ILE A 188 3.92 -9.97 -8.67
N LEU A 189 3.87 -10.64 -7.51
CA LEU A 189 2.90 -11.70 -7.21
C LEU A 189 1.88 -11.23 -6.16
N SER A 190 2.30 -10.40 -5.21
CA SER A 190 1.43 -9.80 -4.18
C SER A 190 2.04 -8.49 -3.67
N GLY A 191 1.23 -7.62 -3.08
CA GLY A 191 1.63 -6.35 -2.49
C GLY A 191 1.80 -5.20 -3.49
N ALA A 192 2.37 -4.10 -3.02
CA ALA A 192 2.56 -2.87 -3.79
C ALA A 192 3.95 -2.27 -3.68
N CYS A 193 4.35 -1.59 -4.76
CA CYS A 193 5.62 -0.89 -4.85
C CYS A 193 5.48 0.39 -5.70
N MET A 194 6.45 1.28 -5.57
CA MET A 194 6.60 2.48 -6.39
C MET A 194 7.98 2.54 -7.02
N ALA A 195 8.09 3.26 -8.13
CA ALA A 195 9.40 3.58 -8.69
C ALA A 195 10.15 4.53 -7.74
N ALA A 196 11.43 4.27 -7.49
CA ALA A 196 12.30 5.15 -6.73
C ALA A 196 12.63 6.41 -7.52
N TYR A 197 12.84 6.25 -8.83
CA TYR A 197 13.15 7.33 -9.76
C TYR A 197 12.31 7.17 -11.04
N SER A 198 11.81 8.28 -11.59
CA SER A 198 11.14 8.27 -12.89
C SER A 198 12.18 8.15 -14.01
N SER A 199 12.05 7.12 -14.84
CA SER A 199 12.87 6.96 -16.06
C SER A 199 12.01 6.46 -17.23
N ASP A 200 12.39 6.80 -18.45
CA ASP A 200 11.67 6.35 -19.66
C ASP A 200 11.70 4.82 -19.79
N GLU A 201 12.78 4.18 -19.38
CA GLU A 201 12.94 2.73 -19.37
C GLU A 201 11.96 2.05 -18.39
N SER A 202 11.60 2.74 -17.30
CA SER A 202 10.61 2.23 -16.34
C SER A 202 9.22 2.09 -16.97
N ASN A 203 8.91 2.88 -18.01
CA ASN A 203 7.67 2.77 -18.77
C ASN A 203 7.69 1.59 -19.76
N MET A 204 8.86 1.07 -20.13
CA MET A 204 8.99 -0.12 -20.98
C MET A 204 8.79 -1.43 -20.20
N VAL A 205 8.81 -1.38 -18.87
CA VAL A 205 8.59 -2.53 -18.00
C VAL A 205 7.10 -2.82 -17.92
N LYS A 206 6.67 -3.99 -18.42
CA LYS A 206 5.29 -4.49 -18.30
C LYS A 206 4.73 -4.26 -16.89
N VAL A 207 3.45 -3.92 -16.77
CA VAL A 207 2.79 -3.56 -15.50
C VAL A 207 3.05 -4.55 -14.38
N GLN A 208 2.99 -5.86 -14.69
CA GLN A 208 3.24 -6.95 -13.75
C GLN A 208 4.70 -7.13 -13.31
N HIS A 209 5.64 -6.36 -13.86
CA HIS A 209 7.06 -6.48 -13.56
C HIS A 209 7.63 -5.19 -12.94
N VAL A 210 8.71 -5.37 -12.20
CA VAL A 210 9.53 -4.32 -11.60
C VAL A 210 10.99 -4.55 -11.90
N LEU A 211 11.79 -3.49 -11.80
CA LEU A 211 13.24 -3.57 -11.73
C LEU A 211 13.64 -3.34 -10.28
N THR A 212 14.14 -4.36 -9.59
CA THR A 212 14.34 -4.27 -8.13
C THR A 212 15.31 -3.15 -7.72
N CYS A 213 16.21 -2.72 -8.62
CA CYS A 213 17.10 -1.57 -8.40
C CYS A 213 16.48 -0.19 -8.63
N ASN A 214 15.23 -0.10 -9.08
CA ASN A 214 14.52 1.18 -9.27
C ASN A 214 13.13 1.17 -8.63
N TYR A 215 12.82 0.19 -7.79
CA TYR A 215 11.53 0.12 -7.12
C TYR A 215 11.72 -0.03 -5.62
N LYS A 216 10.84 0.61 -4.86
CA LYS A 216 10.73 0.52 -3.40
C LYS A 216 9.44 -0.19 -3.06
N ALA A 217 9.49 -1.11 -2.10
CA ALA A 217 8.27 -1.70 -1.54
C ALA A 217 7.52 -0.64 -0.72
N LEU A 218 6.20 -0.56 -0.91
CA LEU A 218 5.31 0.29 -0.10
C LEU A 218 4.56 -0.52 0.94
N THR A 219 4.34 -1.79 0.65
CA THR A 219 3.74 -2.78 1.53
C THR A 219 4.63 -4.01 1.51
N SER A 220 4.33 -4.98 2.38
CA SER A 220 4.92 -6.31 2.22
C SER A 220 4.60 -6.85 0.82
N LEU A 221 5.61 -7.42 0.17
CA LEU A 221 5.64 -7.64 -1.28
C LEU A 221 6.16 -9.04 -1.61
N VAL A 222 5.56 -9.71 -2.58
CA VAL A 222 6.04 -11.02 -3.07
C VAL A 222 6.46 -10.87 -4.53
N ILE A 223 7.68 -11.30 -4.87
CA ILE A 223 8.26 -11.19 -6.21
C ILE A 223 8.78 -12.52 -6.75
N GLY A 224 8.66 -12.75 -8.06
CA GLY A 224 9.07 -13.98 -8.76
C GLY A 224 9.68 -13.72 -10.12
#